data_AF-A0A522E3J5-F1
#
_entry.id   AF-A0A522E3J5-F1
#
_cell.length_a   1.000
_cell.length_b   1.000
_cell.length_c   1.000
_cell.angle_alpha   90.00
_cell.angle_beta   90.00
_cell.angle_gamma   90.00
#
_symmetry.space_group_name_H-M   'P 1'
#
loop_
_entity.id
_entity.type
_entity.pdbx_description
1 polymer ?
#
loop_
_entity_poly.entity_id
_entity_poly.type
_entity_poly.pdbx_seq_one_letter_code
_entity_poly.pdbx_strand_id
1 'polypeptide(L)'
;MNPKDYYYTNFRQQFADFIQKSKAHEHPNEGTYIPIQELNAENLNHIPQEERMLFFCSLAGTILIDQVIYTHFKNDYQKFREMTLYPKIEYGISNINANPWDIAQRGSGLTTFEKFAEFFAQDLKEFFGKNRFEAATWEAVKKAMLNDSDVSRGSYGKIFVDILNRI
;
A
#
# COMPACT_ATOMS: atom_id res chain seq x y z
N MET A 1 19.73 0.49 1.51
CA MET A 1 18.95 -0.57 0.83
C MET A 1 18.07 0.06 -0.23
N ASN A 2 17.86 -0.56 -1.40
CA ASN A 2 16.91 -0.03 -2.39
C ASN A 2 15.47 -0.50 -2.06
N PRO A 3 14.43 0.11 -2.65
CA PRO A 3 13.03 -0.23 -2.32
C PRO A 3 12.65 -1.69 -2.61
N LYS A 4 13.12 -2.24 -3.73
CA LYS A 4 12.84 -3.62 -4.13
C LYS A 4 13.39 -4.63 -3.14
N ASP A 5 14.66 -4.49 -2.77
CA ASP A 5 15.33 -5.38 -1.84
C ASP A 5 14.60 -5.34 -0.49
N TYR A 6 14.34 -4.14 0.03
CA TYR A 6 13.63 -3.97 1.30
C TYR A 6 12.24 -4.62 1.29
N TYR A 7 11.47 -4.40 0.22
CA TYR A 7 10.11 -4.92 0.11
C TYR A 7 10.07 -6.45 0.17
N TYR A 8 10.99 -7.12 -0.52
CA TYR A 8 11.01 -8.59 -0.54
C TYR A 8 11.74 -9.23 0.65
N THR A 9 12.66 -8.52 1.31
CA THR A 9 13.47 -9.11 2.40
C THR A 9 12.95 -8.76 3.79
N ASN A 10 12.61 -7.49 4.04
CA ASN A 10 12.40 -6.97 5.39
C ASN A 10 10.92 -6.64 5.66
N PHE A 11 10.23 -6.06 4.67
CA PHE A 11 8.91 -5.47 4.87
C PHE A 11 7.90 -6.46 5.48
N ARG A 12 7.82 -7.69 4.95
CA ARG A 12 6.85 -8.68 5.42
C ARG A 12 7.01 -9.03 6.90
N GLN A 13 8.24 -9.26 7.36
CA GLN A 13 8.49 -9.59 8.76
C GLN A 13 8.24 -8.38 9.66
N GLN A 14 8.75 -7.20 9.28
CA GLN A 14 8.55 -5.98 10.06
C GLN A 14 7.08 -5.58 10.16
N PHE A 15 6.31 -5.82 9.10
CA PHE A 15 4.87 -5.61 9.09
C PHE A 15 4.15 -6.61 10.00
N ALA A 16 4.51 -7.89 9.97
CA ALA A 16 3.94 -8.89 10.88
C ALA A 16 4.24 -8.54 12.36
N ASP A 17 5.46 -8.10 12.67
CA ASP A 17 5.84 -7.66 14.01
C ASP A 17 5.09 -6.38 14.42
N PHE A 18 4.85 -5.47 13.46
CA PHE A 18 4.03 -4.28 13.69
C PHE A 18 2.57 -4.64 14.02
N ILE A 19 1.98 -5.58 13.28
CA ILE A 19 0.62 -6.07 13.55
C ILE A 19 0.49 -6.58 14.99
N GLN A 20 1.45 -7.41 15.44
CA GLN A 20 1.44 -7.98 16.79
C GLN A 20 1.51 -6.93 17.92
N LYS A 21 2.15 -5.78 17.65
CA LYS A 21 2.26 -4.67 18.61
C LYS A 21 1.10 -3.69 18.54
N SER A 22 0.40 -3.66 17.41
CA SER A 22 -0.70 -2.73 17.16
C SER A 22 -2.04 -3.24 17.71
N LYS A 23 -3.02 -2.36 17.77
CA LYS A 23 -4.44 -2.71 17.97
C LYS A 23 -5.14 -3.14 16.66
N ALA A 24 -4.43 -3.85 15.79
CA ALA A 24 -5.03 -4.42 14.59
C ALA A 24 -6.17 -5.38 14.96
N HIS A 25 -7.20 -5.42 14.13
CA HIS A 25 -8.36 -6.27 14.34
C HIS A 25 -8.91 -6.76 13.01
N GLU A 26 -9.53 -7.95 13.03
CA GLU A 26 -10.11 -8.55 11.84
C GLU A 26 -11.57 -8.11 11.66
N HIS A 27 -11.91 -7.72 10.45
CA HIS A 27 -13.30 -7.55 10.02
C HIS A 27 -13.73 -8.76 9.19
N PRO A 28 -14.84 -9.42 9.56
CA PRO A 28 -15.34 -10.59 8.82
C PRO A 28 -15.51 -10.28 7.34
N ASN A 29 -14.86 -11.08 6.48
CA ASN A 29 -14.90 -10.92 5.03
C ASN A 29 -14.33 -9.60 4.50
N GLU A 30 -13.51 -8.88 5.27
CA GLU A 30 -12.84 -7.65 4.83
C GLU A 30 -11.34 -7.64 5.12
N GLY A 31 -10.89 -8.39 6.14
CA GLY A 31 -9.48 -8.59 6.48
C GLY A 31 -9.02 -7.74 7.66
N THR A 32 -7.71 -7.53 7.76
CA THR A 32 -7.09 -6.81 8.87
C THR A 32 -7.26 -5.29 8.74
N TYR A 33 -7.82 -4.66 9.76
CA TYR A 33 -7.91 -3.22 9.93
C TYR A 33 -6.95 -2.73 11.02
N ILE A 34 -6.31 -1.60 10.77
CA ILE A 34 -5.33 -0.99 11.67
C ILE A 34 -5.68 0.49 11.86
N PRO A 35 -5.92 0.97 13.08
CA PRO A 35 -6.07 2.39 13.32
C PRO A 35 -4.79 3.15 12.96
N ILE A 36 -4.89 4.26 12.24
CA ILE A 36 -3.72 5.05 11.80
C ILE A 36 -2.86 5.57 12.98
N GLN A 37 -3.43 5.69 14.18
CA GLN A 37 -2.73 6.07 15.40
C GLN A 37 -1.72 5.00 15.86
N GLU A 38 -1.89 3.76 15.44
CA GLU A 38 -0.94 2.68 15.73
C GLU A 38 0.38 2.87 14.98
N LEU A 39 0.42 3.68 13.92
CA LEU A 39 1.66 4.09 13.24
C LEU A 39 2.45 5.13 14.07
N ASN A 40 2.85 4.74 15.28
CA ASN A 40 3.55 5.57 16.25
C ASN A 40 4.94 4.99 16.59
N ALA A 41 5.75 5.78 17.31
CA ALA A 41 7.14 5.42 17.61
C ALA A 41 7.29 4.17 18.49
N GLU A 42 6.32 3.90 19.36
CA GLU A 42 6.33 2.73 20.26
C GLU A 42 6.12 1.45 19.46
N ASN A 43 5.08 1.40 18.64
CA ASN A 43 4.75 0.23 17.83
C ASN A 43 5.73 -0.03 16.69
N LEU A 44 6.47 1.00 16.25
CA LEU A 44 7.47 0.92 15.17
C LEU A 44 8.92 0.86 15.68
N ASN A 45 9.13 0.63 16.98
CA ASN A 45 10.47 0.66 17.59
C ASN A 45 11.42 -0.46 17.11
N HIS A 46 10.89 -1.57 16.58
CA HIS A 46 11.67 -2.66 16.00
C HIS A 46 12.18 -2.35 14.59
N ILE A 47 11.63 -1.33 13.94
CA ILE A 47 12.02 -0.95 12.58
C ILE A 47 13.20 0.04 12.69
N PRO A 48 14.38 -0.32 12.15
CA PRO A 48 15.53 0.58 12.12
C PRO A 48 15.17 1.92 11.51
N GLN A 49 15.68 3.01 12.09
CA GLN A 49 15.28 4.36 11.71
C GLN A 49 15.53 4.64 10.21
N GLU A 50 16.62 4.11 9.67
CA GLU A 50 17.02 4.18 8.28
C GLU A 50 16.10 3.40 7.33
N GLU A 51 15.31 2.46 7.85
CA GLU A 51 14.36 1.64 7.07
C GLU A 51 12.91 2.13 7.19
N ARG A 52 12.59 2.98 8.19
CA ARG A 52 11.22 3.47 8.44
C ARG A 52 10.57 4.09 7.22
N MET A 53 11.35 4.81 6.42
CA MET A 53 10.84 5.40 5.20
C MET A 53 10.38 4.35 4.18
N LEU A 54 11.19 3.30 4.00
CA LEU A 54 10.86 2.20 3.10
C LEU A 54 9.67 1.39 3.64
N PHE A 55 9.56 1.25 4.96
CA PHE A 55 8.38 0.67 5.61
C PHE A 55 7.10 1.45 5.27
N PHE A 56 7.10 2.77 5.50
CA PHE A 56 5.93 3.60 5.24
C PHE A 56 5.54 3.64 3.76
N CYS A 57 6.53 3.71 2.86
CA CYS A 57 6.26 3.64 1.42
C CYS A 57 5.64 2.29 1.04
N SER A 58 6.22 1.17 1.52
CA SER A 58 5.72 -0.17 1.25
C SER A 58 4.29 -0.36 1.75
N LEU A 59 4.02 0.07 2.98
CA LEU A 59 2.69 0.02 3.58
C LEU A 59 1.68 0.90 2.81
N ALA A 60 2.08 2.10 2.40
CA ALA A 60 1.25 2.94 1.55
C ALA A 60 0.90 2.24 0.22
N GLY A 61 1.87 1.59 -0.42
CA GLY A 61 1.64 0.84 -1.64
C GLY A 61 0.62 -0.30 -1.47
N THR A 62 0.76 -1.11 -0.41
CA THR A 62 -0.18 -2.23 -0.17
C THR A 62 -1.61 -1.74 0.05
N ILE A 63 -1.77 -0.66 0.82
CA ILE A 63 -3.08 -0.05 1.10
C ILE A 63 -3.67 0.59 -0.16
N LEU A 64 -2.85 1.28 -0.95
CA LEU A 64 -3.27 1.88 -2.21
C LEU A 64 -3.90 0.85 -3.14
N ILE A 65 -3.19 -0.24 -3.41
CA ILE A 65 -3.70 -1.24 -4.36
C ILE A 65 -4.91 -1.99 -3.78
N ASP A 66 -4.93 -2.31 -2.49
CA ASP A 66 -6.10 -2.91 -1.85
C ASP A 66 -7.35 -2.02 -1.98
N GLN A 67 -7.22 -0.71 -1.72
CA GLN A 67 -8.32 0.24 -1.88
C GLN A 67 -8.79 0.37 -3.34
N VAL A 68 -7.86 0.37 -4.30
CA VAL A 68 -8.19 0.41 -5.74
C VAL A 68 -8.97 -0.83 -6.16
N ILE A 69 -8.50 -2.03 -5.79
CA ILE A 69 -9.21 -3.27 -6.16
C ILE A 69 -10.55 -3.36 -5.45
N TYR A 70 -10.63 -3.00 -4.18
CA TYR A 70 -11.89 -2.96 -3.43
C TYR A 70 -12.93 -2.05 -4.08
N THR A 71 -12.51 -0.86 -4.52
CA THR A 71 -13.40 0.17 -5.06
C THR A 71 -13.88 -0.16 -6.47
N HIS A 72 -12.95 -0.56 -7.35
CA HIS A 72 -13.19 -0.64 -8.79
C HIS A 72 -13.40 -2.07 -9.31
N PHE A 73 -12.98 -3.09 -8.56
CA PHE A 73 -12.92 -4.49 -9.01
C PHE A 73 -13.51 -5.46 -7.99
N LYS A 74 -14.72 -5.18 -7.50
CA LYS A 74 -15.40 -5.95 -6.44
C LYS A 74 -15.45 -7.47 -6.69
N ASN A 75 -15.66 -7.89 -7.94
CA ASN A 75 -15.74 -9.31 -8.30
C ASN A 75 -14.41 -10.04 -8.11
N ASP A 76 -13.29 -9.36 -8.36
CA ASP A 76 -11.94 -9.91 -8.19
C ASP A 76 -11.38 -9.68 -6.78
N TYR A 77 -12.03 -8.82 -5.99
CA TYR A 77 -11.48 -8.37 -4.71
C TYR A 77 -11.27 -9.52 -3.71
N GLN A 78 -12.23 -10.44 -3.61
CA GLN A 78 -12.10 -11.57 -2.68
C GLN A 78 -10.82 -12.37 -2.97
N LYS A 79 -10.61 -12.72 -4.24
CA LYS A 79 -9.42 -13.44 -4.68
C LYS A 79 -8.15 -12.63 -4.43
N PHE A 80 -8.16 -11.35 -4.79
CA PHE A 80 -7.00 -10.46 -4.59
C PHE A 80 -6.58 -10.43 -3.12
N ARG A 81 -7.53 -10.21 -2.20
CA ARG A 81 -7.29 -10.16 -0.77
C ARG A 81 -6.76 -11.49 -0.23
N GLU A 82 -7.33 -12.62 -0.63
CA GLU A 82 -6.87 -13.95 -0.19
C GLU A 82 -5.42 -14.22 -0.60
N MET A 83 -4.96 -13.63 -1.71
CA MET A 83 -3.58 -13.76 -2.20
C MET A 83 -2.60 -12.83 -1.51
N THR A 84 -3.01 -11.60 -1.20
CA THR A 84 -2.11 -10.55 -0.73
C THR A 84 -2.12 -10.38 0.79
N LEU A 85 -3.27 -10.61 1.41
CA LEU A 85 -3.52 -10.33 2.82
C LEU A 85 -3.13 -8.90 3.22
N TYR A 86 -3.26 -7.95 2.29
CA TYR A 86 -2.93 -6.56 2.53
C TYR A 86 -3.91 -5.93 3.53
N PRO A 87 -3.42 -5.07 4.44
CA PRO A 87 -4.26 -4.46 5.46
C PRO A 87 -5.07 -3.30 4.91
N LYS A 88 -6.04 -2.87 5.71
CA LYS A 88 -6.66 -1.56 5.64
C LYS A 88 -6.21 -0.72 6.82
N ILE A 89 -6.11 0.59 6.60
CA ILE A 89 -5.83 1.56 7.66
C ILE A 89 -6.98 2.54 7.73
N GLU A 90 -7.41 2.90 8.94
CA GLU A 90 -8.57 3.76 9.16
C GLU A 90 -8.27 4.95 10.08
N TYR A 91 -8.98 6.06 9.88
CA TYR A 91 -8.90 7.21 10.79
C TYR A 91 -9.77 7.00 12.03
N GLY A 92 -9.24 6.31 13.04
CA GLY A 92 -10.01 5.98 14.25
C GLY A 92 -11.29 5.19 13.93
N ILE A 93 -12.29 5.26 14.81
CA ILE A 93 -13.57 4.54 14.64
C ILE A 93 -14.51 5.35 13.72
N SER A 94 -14.06 5.64 12.50
CA SER A 94 -14.84 6.43 11.51
C SER A 94 -15.29 5.62 10.30
N ASN A 95 -14.82 4.39 10.13
CA ASN A 95 -14.94 3.61 8.89
C ASN A 95 -14.38 4.34 7.65
N ILE A 96 -13.54 5.37 7.84
CA ILE A 96 -12.89 6.10 6.75
C ILE A 96 -11.48 5.54 6.58
N ASN A 97 -11.24 4.95 5.42
CA ASN A 97 -9.92 4.47 5.04
C ASN A 97 -8.92 5.63 4.92
N ALA A 98 -7.72 5.42 5.45
CA ALA A 98 -6.63 6.35 5.35
C ALA A 98 -6.17 6.50 3.91
N ASN A 99 -5.91 7.74 3.49
CA ASN A 99 -5.28 7.97 2.21
C ASN A 99 -3.83 7.43 2.27
N PRO A 100 -3.38 6.60 1.31
CA PRO A 100 -2.03 6.04 1.29
C PRO A 100 -0.92 7.07 1.43
N TRP A 101 -1.12 8.28 0.89
CA TRP A 101 -0.13 9.34 0.92
C TRP A 101 0.04 9.95 2.31
N ASP A 102 -0.98 9.86 3.17
CA ASP A 102 -0.86 10.26 4.58
C ASP A 102 0.03 9.31 5.40
N ILE A 103 0.24 8.10 4.88
CA ILE A 103 1.16 7.11 5.45
C ILE A 103 2.55 7.32 4.89
N ALA A 104 2.68 7.43 3.56
CA ALA A 104 3.96 7.67 2.90
C ALA A 104 4.67 8.92 3.42
N GLN A 105 3.93 10.02 3.65
CA GLN A 105 4.50 11.28 4.14
C GLN A 105 5.08 11.19 5.56
N ARG A 106 4.78 10.14 6.33
CA ARG A 106 5.42 9.88 7.64
C ARG A 106 6.88 9.41 7.47
N GLY A 107 7.21 8.83 6.32
CA GLY A 107 8.57 8.55 5.89
C GLY A 107 9.12 9.72 5.08
N SER A 108 9.81 10.65 5.73
CA SER A 108 10.35 11.87 5.08
C SER A 108 11.19 11.58 3.83
N GLY A 109 10.83 12.14 2.65
CA GLY A 109 11.71 12.25 1.48
C GLY A 109 11.06 11.89 0.12
N LEU A 110 11.04 12.82 -0.84
CA LEU A 110 10.39 12.55 -2.13
C LEU A 110 11.22 11.66 -3.06
N THR A 111 12.56 11.73 -3.01
CA THR A 111 13.44 10.95 -3.91
C THR A 111 13.37 9.44 -3.66
N THR A 112 13.34 9.02 -2.39
CA THR A 112 13.18 7.59 -2.08
C THR A 112 11.77 7.12 -2.41
N PHE A 113 10.75 7.98 -2.24
CA PHE A 113 9.40 7.66 -2.66
C PHE A 113 9.31 7.47 -4.18
N GLU A 114 9.94 8.33 -5.00
CA GLU A 114 9.95 8.18 -6.46
C GLU A 114 10.51 6.81 -6.88
N LYS A 115 11.65 6.42 -6.30
CA LYS A 115 12.25 5.08 -6.54
C LYS A 115 11.33 3.95 -6.09
N PHE A 116 10.65 4.12 -4.97
CA PHE A 116 9.67 3.14 -4.49
C PHE A 116 8.49 3.03 -5.44
N ALA A 117 7.91 4.16 -5.85
CA ALA A 117 6.77 4.22 -6.74
C ALA A 117 7.05 3.56 -8.10
N GLU A 118 8.26 3.78 -8.65
CA GLU A 118 8.70 3.11 -9.88
C GLU A 118 8.79 1.60 -9.69
N PHE A 119 9.44 1.15 -8.63
CA PHE A 119 9.49 -0.27 -8.28
C PHE A 119 8.08 -0.85 -8.13
N PHE A 120 7.23 -0.21 -7.33
CA PHE A 120 5.93 -0.73 -6.95
C PHE A 120 5.00 -0.83 -8.16
N ALA A 121 5.00 0.16 -9.05
CA ALA A 121 4.21 0.10 -10.28
C ALA A 121 4.66 -1.05 -11.21
N GLN A 122 5.98 -1.32 -11.31
CA GLN A 122 6.47 -2.47 -12.06
C GLN A 122 6.11 -3.80 -11.39
N ASP A 123 6.21 -3.89 -10.06
CA ASP A 123 5.81 -5.09 -9.30
C ASP A 123 4.32 -5.40 -9.49
N LEU A 124 3.45 -4.38 -9.46
CA LEU A 124 2.03 -4.54 -9.76
C LEU A 124 1.80 -5.03 -11.20
N LYS A 125 2.49 -4.45 -12.18
CA LYS A 125 2.41 -4.90 -13.58
C LYS A 125 2.78 -6.37 -13.72
N GLU A 126 3.84 -6.79 -13.05
CA GLU A 126 4.27 -8.19 -13.03
C GLU A 126 3.25 -9.08 -12.30
N PHE A 127 2.74 -8.65 -11.15
CA PHE A 127 1.74 -9.36 -10.36
C PHE A 127 0.47 -9.61 -11.17
N PHE A 128 -0.11 -8.58 -11.79
CA PHE A 128 -1.32 -8.71 -12.61
C PHE A 128 -1.05 -9.40 -13.96
N GLY A 129 0.19 -9.39 -14.45
CA GLY A 129 0.58 -10.18 -15.62
C GLY A 129 0.68 -11.70 -15.33
N LYS A 130 1.10 -12.06 -14.11
CA LYS A 130 1.21 -13.47 -13.69
C LYS A 130 -0.10 -14.06 -13.17
N ASN A 131 -0.93 -13.24 -12.54
CA ASN A 131 -2.15 -13.70 -11.88
C ASN A 131 -3.38 -13.36 -12.72
N ARG A 132 -4.17 -14.38 -13.06
CA ARG A 132 -5.39 -14.19 -13.87
C ARG A 132 -6.54 -13.69 -13.00
N PHE A 133 -7.00 -12.48 -13.27
CA PHE A 133 -8.24 -11.89 -12.75
C PHE A 133 -9.26 -11.76 -13.88
N GLU A 134 -10.55 -11.68 -13.55
CA GLU A 134 -11.61 -11.57 -14.54
C GLU A 134 -11.66 -10.17 -15.15
N ALA A 135 -11.61 -9.13 -14.32
CA ALA A 135 -11.69 -7.73 -14.70
C ALA A 135 -10.42 -6.93 -14.30
N ALA A 136 -9.78 -7.28 -13.19
CA ALA A 136 -8.60 -6.60 -12.66
C ALA A 136 -7.30 -6.93 -13.42
N THR A 137 -7.29 -6.70 -14.73
CA THR A 137 -6.05 -6.75 -15.54
C THR A 137 -5.15 -5.56 -15.23
N TRP A 138 -3.84 -5.67 -15.51
CA TRP A 138 -2.91 -4.55 -15.30
C TRP A 138 -3.41 -3.25 -15.95
N GLU A 139 -3.85 -3.30 -17.21
CA GLU A 139 -4.33 -2.11 -17.93
C GLU A 139 -5.59 -1.51 -17.30
N ALA A 140 -6.51 -2.36 -16.84
CA ALA A 140 -7.72 -1.90 -16.16
C ALA A 140 -7.38 -1.27 -14.80
N VAL A 141 -6.52 -1.91 -14.02
CA VAL A 141 -6.09 -1.42 -12.70
C VAL A 141 -5.30 -0.12 -12.83
N LYS A 142 -4.36 -0.04 -13.77
CA LYS A 142 -3.63 1.20 -14.11
C LYS A 142 -4.60 2.31 -14.49
N LYS A 143 -5.56 2.04 -15.37
CA LYS A 143 -6.58 3.02 -15.78
C LYS A 143 -7.44 3.47 -14.60
N ALA A 144 -7.80 2.59 -13.69
CA ALA A 144 -8.54 2.94 -12.47
C ALA A 144 -7.70 3.89 -11.60
N MET A 145 -6.43 3.54 -11.32
CA MET A 145 -5.52 4.40 -10.56
C MET A 145 -5.33 5.78 -11.18
N LEU A 146 -5.21 5.88 -12.50
CA LEU A 146 -5.05 7.16 -13.21
C LEU A 146 -6.30 8.05 -13.17
N ASN A 147 -7.50 7.46 -13.05
CA ASN A 147 -8.77 8.20 -13.03
C ASN A 147 -9.28 8.47 -11.61
N ASP A 148 -8.59 7.97 -10.58
CA ASP A 148 -8.99 8.11 -9.20
C ASP A 148 -8.35 9.38 -8.59
N SER A 149 -9.20 10.32 -8.15
CA SER A 149 -8.75 11.58 -7.57
C SER A 149 -8.01 11.42 -6.24
N ASP A 150 -8.29 10.35 -5.49
CA ASP A 150 -7.60 10.09 -4.23
C ASP A 150 -6.19 9.54 -4.46
N VAL A 151 -5.98 8.81 -5.57
CA VAL A 151 -4.66 8.32 -6.00
C VAL A 151 -3.77 9.47 -6.46
N SER A 152 -4.31 10.48 -7.15
CA SER A 152 -3.55 11.63 -7.64
C SER A 152 -3.31 12.75 -6.61
N ARG A 153 -3.80 12.57 -5.37
CA ARG A 153 -3.81 13.61 -4.34
C ARG A 153 -2.41 13.96 -3.82
N GLY A 154 -2.11 15.27 -3.75
CA GLY A 154 -0.87 15.78 -3.16
C GLY A 154 0.40 15.46 -3.97
N SER A 155 1.57 15.78 -3.41
CA SER A 155 2.85 15.60 -4.12
C SER A 155 3.19 14.12 -4.37
N TYR A 156 2.90 13.25 -3.40
CA TYR A 156 3.13 11.80 -3.52
C TYR A 156 2.23 11.19 -4.61
N GLY A 157 0.93 11.53 -4.61
CA GLY A 157 0.01 11.07 -5.66
C GLY A 157 0.39 11.54 -7.06
N LYS A 158 0.82 12.80 -7.21
CA LYS A 158 1.32 13.32 -8.49
C LYS A 158 2.54 12.55 -9.00
N ILE A 159 3.54 12.34 -8.13
CA ILE A 159 4.73 11.54 -8.48
C ILE A 159 4.32 10.12 -8.91
N PHE A 160 3.42 9.47 -8.17
CA PHE A 160 2.96 8.12 -8.50
C PHE A 160 2.25 8.06 -9.85
N VAL A 161 1.36 9.02 -10.14
CA VAL A 161 0.66 9.12 -11.44
C VAL A 161 1.62 9.40 -12.59
N ASP A 162 2.60 10.28 -12.40
CA ASP A 162 3.63 10.57 -13.42
C ASP A 162 4.44 9.31 -13.77
N ILE A 163 4.72 8.48 -12.77
CA ILE A 163 5.39 7.18 -12.95
C ILE A 163 4.48 6.18 -13.67
N LEU A 164 3.22 6.05 -13.24
CA LEU A 164 2.25 5.16 -13.89
C LEU A 164 2.10 5.45 -15.38
N ASN A 165 2.13 6.72 -15.78
CA ASN A 165 2.04 7.11 -17.19
C ASN A 165 3.24 6.65 -18.03
N ARG A 166 4.39 6.34 -17.41
CA ARG A 166 5.63 5.92 -18.10
C ARG A 166 5.78 4.38 -18.22
N ILE A 167 4.97 3.61 -17.49
CA ILE A 167 5.09 2.14 -17.33
C ILE A 167 4.01 1.40 -18.13
#